data_AF-A0AAX3WNI2-F1
#
_entry.id   AF-A0AAX3WNI2-F1
#
_cell.length_a   1.000
_cell.length_b   1.000
_cell.length_c   1.000
_cell.angle_alpha   90.00
_cell.angle_beta   90.00
_cell.angle_gamma   90.00
#
_symmetry.space_group_name_H-M   'P 1'
#
loop_
_entity.id
_entity.type
_entity.pdbx_description
1 polymer ?
#
loop_
_entity_poly.entity_id
_entity_poly.type
_entity_poly.pdbx_seq_one_letter_code
_entity_poly.pdbx_strand_id
1 'polypeptide(L)'
;MRPTVLFHAASPTQARTYRATGHIAKPVRGFTTLQAAMAWAMKVGRTVVYEVTADPAAFHKLPDHHNEFGQAWWIDADVSDFRCAFSAAQA
;
A
#
# COMPACT_ATOMS: atom_id res chain seq x y z
N MET A 1 0.07 -6.34 17.86
CA MET A 1 1.33 -5.74 17.40
C MET A 1 1.03 -4.81 16.23
N ARG A 2 1.63 -3.62 16.15
CA ARG A 2 1.49 -2.77 14.97
C ARG A 2 2.44 -3.26 13.87
N PRO A 3 2.04 -3.24 12.59
CA PRO A 3 2.94 -3.60 11.50
C PRO A 3 4.04 -2.55 11.35
N THR A 4 5.17 -2.96 10.77
CA THR A 4 6.24 -2.08 10.26
C THR A 4 6.14 -1.88 8.76
N VAL A 5 5.41 -2.77 8.07
CA VAL A 5 5.28 -2.84 6.61
C VAL A 5 3.81 -3.02 6.23
N LEU A 6 3.38 -2.36 5.17
CA LEU A 6 2.13 -2.64 4.47
C LEU A 6 2.35 -2.80 2.97
N PHE A 7 1.35 -3.39 2.31
CA PHE A 7 1.24 -3.47 0.86
C PHE A 7 0.13 -2.53 0.37
N HIS A 8 0.53 -1.49 -0.36
CA HIS A 8 -0.32 -0.42 -0.88
C HIS A 8 -0.66 -0.67 -2.36
N ALA A 9 -1.95 -0.81 -2.67
CA ALA A 9 -2.42 -0.93 -4.04
C ALA A 9 -2.60 0.47 -4.69
N ALA A 10 -2.02 0.65 -5.88
CA ALA A 10 -1.98 1.91 -6.60
C ALA A 10 -2.35 1.75 -8.09
N SER A 11 -2.87 2.83 -8.70
CA SER A 11 -3.00 2.90 -10.16
C SER A 11 -1.65 3.17 -10.83
N PRO A 12 -1.53 2.91 -12.14
CA PRO A 12 -0.36 3.33 -12.91
C PRO A 12 -0.08 4.83 -12.80
N THR A 13 -1.13 5.67 -12.80
CA THR A 13 -1.01 7.12 -12.64
C THR A 13 -0.43 7.50 -11.28
N GLN A 14 -0.92 6.90 -10.19
CA GLN A 14 -0.37 7.08 -8.85
C GLN A 14 1.09 6.63 -8.77
N ALA A 15 1.38 5.44 -9.30
CA ALA A 15 2.74 4.89 -9.34
C ALA A 15 3.72 5.81 -10.11
N ARG A 16 3.27 6.46 -11.19
CA ARG A 16 4.08 7.47 -11.89
C ARG A 16 4.35 8.68 -11.01
N THR A 17 3.35 9.19 -10.31
CA THR A 17 3.51 10.30 -9.36
C THR A 17 4.51 9.94 -8.27
N TYR A 18 4.37 8.78 -7.63
CA TYR A 18 5.27 8.35 -6.54
C TYR A 18 6.74 8.30 -6.99
N ARG A 19 6.99 7.79 -8.20
CA ARG A 19 8.34 7.77 -8.79
C ARG A 19 8.87 9.17 -9.09
N ALA A 20 8.01 10.08 -9.54
CA ALA A 20 8.41 11.46 -9.85
C ALA A 20 8.66 12.29 -8.59
N THR A 21 7.90 12.07 -7.52
CA THR A 21 7.98 12.85 -6.27
C THR A 21 8.86 12.23 -5.20
N GLY A 22 9.25 10.97 -5.36
CA GLY A 22 10.03 10.22 -4.36
C GLY A 22 9.27 9.92 -3.07
N HIS A 23 7.94 10.05 -3.05
CA HIS A 23 7.11 9.72 -1.88
C HIS A 23 5.66 9.40 -2.26
N ILE A 24 4.97 8.69 -1.37
CA ILE A 24 3.53 8.49 -1.38
C ILE A 24 2.92 9.47 -0.37
N ALA A 25 2.06 10.38 -0.83
CA ALA A 25 1.42 11.37 0.02
C ALA A 25 0.37 10.73 0.95
N LYS A 26 0.30 11.20 2.19
CA LYS A 26 -0.67 10.74 3.20
C LYS A 26 -2.13 11.08 2.84
N PRO A 27 -3.10 10.30 3.34
CA PRO A 27 -2.94 9.04 4.08
C PRO A 27 -2.62 7.86 3.16
N VAL A 28 -1.68 7.01 3.55
CA VAL A 28 -1.33 5.80 2.78
C VAL A 28 -2.08 4.60 3.34
N ARG A 29 -2.91 3.94 2.52
CA ARG A 29 -3.65 2.73 2.93
C ARG A 29 -2.98 1.48 2.42
N GLY A 30 -2.91 0.43 3.23
CA GLY A 30 -2.36 -0.83 2.79
C GLY A 30 -2.78 -2.01 3.65
N PHE A 31 -2.29 -3.18 3.26
CA PHE A 31 -2.60 -4.44 3.91
C PHE A 31 -1.36 -5.09 4.51
N THR A 32 -1.54 -5.91 5.54
CA THR A 32 -0.42 -6.63 6.17
C THR A 32 0.21 -7.70 5.29
N THR A 33 -0.42 -8.08 4.17
CA THR A 33 0.11 -9.09 3.23
C THR A 33 -0.04 -8.63 1.77
N LEU A 34 0.89 -9.09 0.92
CA LEU A 34 0.84 -8.84 -0.52
C LEU A 34 -0.45 -9.41 -1.13
N GLN A 35 -0.83 -10.63 -0.74
CA GLN A 35 -2.03 -11.30 -1.22
C GLN A 35 -3.30 -10.49 -0.91
N ALA A 36 -3.43 -9.93 0.30
CA ALA A 36 -4.54 -9.07 0.66
C ALA A 36 -4.59 -7.79 -0.19
N ALA A 37 -3.43 -7.17 -0.45
CA ALA A 37 -3.33 -6.00 -1.32
C ALA A 37 -3.64 -6.33 -2.78
N MET A 38 -3.26 -7.50 -3.28
CA MET A 38 -3.61 -7.96 -4.63
C MET A 38 -5.11 -8.25 -4.76
N ALA A 39 -5.72 -8.90 -3.76
CA ALA A 39 -7.16 -9.12 -3.71
C ALA A 39 -7.92 -7.78 -3.75
N TRP A 40 -7.45 -6.80 -2.98
CA TRP A 40 -7.98 -5.44 -3.01
C TRP A 40 -7.76 -4.77 -4.37
N ALA A 41 -6.56 -4.90 -4.95
CA ALA A 41 -6.22 -4.33 -6.24
C ALA A 41 -7.16 -4.83 -7.34
N MET A 42 -7.46 -6.14 -7.36
CA MET A 42 -8.46 -6.72 -8.27
C MET A 42 -9.86 -6.12 -8.05
N LYS A 43 -10.29 -6.03 -6.79
CA LYS A 43 -11.60 -5.46 -6.42
C LYS A 43 -11.78 -4.01 -6.90
N VAL A 44 -10.72 -3.20 -6.84
CA VAL A 44 -10.78 -1.74 -7.11
C VAL A 44 -10.09 -1.30 -8.41
N GLY A 45 -9.68 -2.25 -9.28
CA GLY A 45 -9.07 -1.94 -10.58
C GLY A 45 -7.69 -1.28 -10.49
N ARG A 46 -6.82 -1.75 -9.59
CA ARG A 46 -5.42 -1.30 -9.45
C ARG A 46 -4.47 -2.37 -9.96
N THR A 47 -3.34 -1.97 -10.52
CA THR A 47 -2.39 -2.87 -11.21
C THR A 47 -0.96 -2.75 -10.71
N VAL A 48 -0.72 -1.95 -9.67
CA VAL A 48 0.59 -1.81 -9.03
C VAL A 48 0.40 -2.01 -7.53
N VAL A 49 1.31 -2.75 -6.90
CA VAL A 49 1.38 -2.87 -5.44
C VAL A 49 2.77 -2.47 -4.99
N TYR A 50 2.82 -1.57 -4.01
CA TYR A 50 4.03 -1.14 -3.34
C TYR A 50 4.11 -1.78 -1.96
N GLU A 51 5.28 -2.25 -1.57
CA GLU A 51 5.60 -2.43 -0.17
C GLU A 51 6.03 -1.08 0.41
N VAL A 52 5.45 -0.70 1.54
CA VAL A 52 5.65 0.60 2.18
C VAL A 52 6.08 0.40 3.64
N THR A 53 7.10 1.12 4.06
CA THR A 53 7.64 1.07 5.43
C THR A 53 7.49 2.44 6.09
N ALA A 54 7.11 2.46 7.37
CA ALA A 54 7.04 3.69 8.15
C ALA A 54 7.29 3.39 9.64
N ASP A 55 7.30 4.44 10.47
CA ASP A 55 7.31 4.27 11.93
C ASP A 55 6.02 3.56 12.40
N PRO A 56 6.09 2.48 13.20
CA PRO A 56 4.93 1.83 13.81
C PRO A 56 3.92 2.78 14.48
N ALA A 57 4.39 3.92 15.00
CA ALA A 57 3.55 4.96 15.61
C ALA A 57 2.55 5.58 14.62
N ALA A 58 2.90 5.65 13.32
CA ALA A 58 2.06 6.22 12.25
C ALA A 58 1.01 5.23 11.71
N PHE A 59 1.09 3.95 12.08
CA PHE A 59 0.12 2.95 11.63
C PHE A 59 -1.12 2.93 12.51
N HIS A 60 -2.28 3.06 11.88
CA HIS A 60 -3.55 2.84 12.55
C HIS A 60 -4.41 1.85 11.77
N LYS A 61 -4.97 0.90 12.51
CA LYS A 61 -5.80 -0.15 11.94
C LYS A 61 -7.13 0.45 11.50
N LEU A 62 -7.55 0.13 10.29
CA LEU A 62 -8.87 0.53 9.81
C LEU A 62 -9.95 -0.30 10.55
N PRO A 63 -11.15 0.25 10.78
CA PRO A 63 -12.26 -0.52 11.37
C PRO A 63 -12.84 -1.54 10.38
N ASP A 64 -12.55 -1.39 9.09
CA ASP A 64 -13.14 -2.11 7.98
C ASP A 64 -12.10 -2.50 6.92
N HIS A 65 -12.56 -2.95 5.74
CA HIS A 65 -11.76 -3.30 4.57
C HIS A 65 -10.78 -4.48 4.76
N HIS A 66 -10.77 -5.14 5.91
CA HIS A 66 -10.04 -6.38 6.13
C HIS A 66 -10.52 -7.48 5.16
N ASN A 67 -9.63 -8.41 4.82
CA ASN A 67 -10.00 -9.61 4.07
C ASN A 67 -9.32 -10.85 4.68
N GLU A 68 -9.68 -12.03 4.18
CA GLU A 68 -9.18 -13.31 4.71
C GLU A 68 -7.65 -13.44 4.67
N PHE A 69 -6.97 -12.68 3.81
CA PHE A 69 -5.53 -12.73 3.62
C PHE A 69 -4.77 -11.72 4.46
N GLY A 70 -5.43 -10.71 5.05
CA GLY A 70 -4.72 -9.64 5.75
C GLY A 70 -5.60 -8.52 6.30
N GLN A 71 -5.02 -7.78 7.25
CA GLN A 71 -5.66 -6.65 7.91
C GLN A 71 -5.35 -5.35 7.17
N ALA A 72 -6.33 -4.45 7.11
CA ALA A 72 -6.22 -3.15 6.49
C ALA A 72 -5.82 -2.07 7.51
N TRP A 73 -4.89 -1.20 7.12
CA TRP A 73 -4.32 -0.15 7.96
C TRP A 73 -4.11 1.12 7.12
N TRP A 74 -4.03 2.28 7.77
CA TRP A 74 -3.50 3.50 7.17
C TRP A 74 -2.18 3.93 7.84
N ILE A 75 -1.43 4.75 7.15
CA ILE A 75 -0.24 5.47 7.63
C ILE A 75 -0.59 6.97 7.54
N ASP A 76 -0.60 7.66 8.68
CA ASP A 76 -0.88 9.11 8.73
C ASP A 76 0.41 9.95 8.56
N ALA A 77 1.22 9.59 7.58
CA ALA A 77 2.47 10.25 7.23
C ALA A 77 2.78 10.02 5.74
N ASP A 78 3.51 10.96 5.14
CA ASP A 78 4.08 10.72 3.82
C ASP A 78 5.11 9.59 3.91
N VAL A 79 5.13 8.72 2.91
CA VAL A 79 6.03 7.56 2.89
C VAL A 79 7.06 7.72 1.78
N SER A 80 8.32 7.86 2.16
CA SER A 80 9.47 7.89 1.22
C SER A 80 10.18 6.54 1.09
N ASP A 81 10.00 5.63 2.05
CA ASP A 81 10.52 4.25 1.97
C ASP A 81 9.45 3.32 1.37
N PHE A 82 9.53 3.13 0.05
CA PHE A 82 8.62 2.26 -0.68
C PHE A 82 9.32 1.57 -1.85
N ARG A 83 8.95 0.31 -2.10
CA ARG A 83 9.44 -0.50 -3.23
C ARG A 83 8.29 -1.11 -4.00
N CYS A 84 8.42 -1.18 -5.33
CA CYS A 84 7.41 -1.86 -6.14
C CYS A 84 7.49 -3.37 -5.90
N ALA A 85 6.47 -3.93 -5.24
CA ALA A 85 6.39 -5.36 -4.92
C ALA A 85 5.73 -6.15 -6.06
N PHE A 86 4.84 -5.51 -6.81
CA PHE A 86 4.17 -6.10 -7.97
C PHE A 86 3.76 -5.01 -8.97
N SER A 87 3.87 -5.31 -10.27
CA SER A 87 3.26 -4.53 -11.34
C SER A 87 2.77 -5.46 -12.43
N ALA A 88 1.53 -5.25 -12.89
CA ALA A 88 0.96 -5.95 -14.03
C ALA A 88 1.38 -5.35 -15.39
N ALA A 89 2.32 -4.40 -15.41
CA ALA A 89 2.88 -3.88 -16.66
C ALA A 89 3.64 -4.99 -17.38
N GLN A 90 3.41 -5.11 -18.69
CA GLN A 90 4.17 -6.02 -19.55
C GLN A 90 5.53 -5.38 -19.89
N ALA A 91 6.57 -6.21 -20.00
CA ALA A 91 7.90 -5.81 -20.42
C ALA A 91 7.96 -5.54 -21.92
#